data_AF-A0AAD5JYE9-F1
#
_entry.id   AF-A0AAD5JYE9-F1
#
_cell.length_a   1.000
_cell.length_b   1.000
_cell.length_c   1.000
_cell.angle_alpha   90.00
_cell.angle_beta   90.00
_cell.angle_gamma   90.00
#
_symmetry.space_group_name_H-M   'P 1'
#
loop_
_entity.id
_entity.type
_entity.pdbx_description
1 polymer ?
#
loop_
_entity_poly.entity_id
_entity_poly.type
_entity_poly.pdbx_seq_one_letter_code
_entity_poly.pdbx_strand_id
1 'polypeptide(L)'
;MSSWLRVKKTNKRTPTKVPPEGLAEGRSYLLQVSSGAHISIFEGVEEDLFTFSILRYQDDGTLRWLEARYLSGDFFAFPAFDDDYNPLVDFWYALGASVGQFLPNQWFIMFEEASRKERENSDGGGNDEEELQSEGEQLSQYANRKNAEKPTTPTCKKENTHHPVAHVLFSGKRAQRATAA
;
A
#
# COMPACT_ATOMS: atom_id res chain seq x y z
N MET A 1 -49.52 10.13 10.67
CA MET A 1 -48.85 10.88 9.59
C MET A 1 -47.37 10.50 9.63
N SER A 2 -46.94 9.52 8.84
CA SER A 2 -45.53 9.11 8.80
C SER A 2 -45.03 9.28 7.38
N SER A 3 -44.27 10.35 7.17
CA SER A 3 -43.66 10.71 5.90
C SER A 3 -42.53 9.72 5.60
N TRP A 4 -42.69 8.94 4.53
CA TRP A 4 -41.62 8.14 3.95
C TRP A 4 -40.54 9.07 3.39
N LEU A 5 -39.34 9.02 3.98
CA LEU A 5 -38.13 9.55 3.37
C LEU A 5 -37.87 8.75 2.09
N ARG A 6 -38.25 9.32 0.94
CA ARG A 6 -37.76 8.87 -0.36
C ARG A 6 -36.25 9.11 -0.37
N VAL A 7 -35.49 8.05 -0.09
CA VAL A 7 -34.06 7.98 -0.42
C VAL A 7 -33.96 8.26 -1.92
N LYS A 8 -33.46 9.45 -2.26
CA LYS A 8 -33.18 9.81 -3.65
C LYS A 8 -32.16 8.79 -4.14
N LYS A 9 -32.56 7.99 -5.12
CA LYS A 9 -31.68 7.07 -5.86
C LYS A 9 -30.63 7.95 -6.53
N THR A 10 -29.47 8.12 -5.90
CA THR A 10 -28.33 8.77 -6.54
C THR A 10 -28.00 7.93 -7.76
N ASN A 11 -28.09 8.56 -8.92
CA ASN A 11 -27.78 7.92 -10.18
C ASN A 11 -26.28 7.66 -10.14
N LYS A 12 -25.86 6.43 -9.79
CA LYS A 12 -24.44 6.03 -9.78
C LYS A 12 -23.94 6.20 -11.22
N ARG A 13 -23.35 7.35 -11.52
CA ARG A 13 -22.69 7.60 -12.80
C ARG A 13 -21.48 6.67 -12.84
N THR A 14 -21.54 5.64 -13.66
CA THR A 14 -20.38 4.79 -13.91
C THR A 14 -19.29 5.67 -14.53
N PRO A 15 -18.06 5.66 -14.00
CA PRO A 15 -16.95 6.41 -14.58
C PRO A 15 -16.76 6.00 -16.03
N THR A 16 -16.66 6.99 -16.92
CA THR A 16 -16.45 6.74 -18.34
C THR A 16 -14.95 6.63 -18.62
N LYS A 17 -14.57 5.68 -19.47
CA LYS A 17 -13.18 5.53 -19.93
C LYS A 17 -12.72 6.83 -20.60
N VAL A 18 -11.55 7.30 -20.21
CA VAL A 18 -10.87 8.44 -20.82
C VAL A 18 -10.00 7.92 -21.96
N PRO A 19 -10.15 8.41 -23.18
CA PRO A 19 -9.27 8.03 -24.27
C PRO A 19 -7.88 8.64 -24.08
N PRO A 20 -6.80 8.07 -24.66
CA PRO A 20 -5.43 8.55 -24.44
C PRO A 20 -5.25 10.04 -24.74
N GLU A 21 -5.87 10.55 -25.80
CA GLU A 21 -5.87 11.96 -26.20
C GLU A 21 -6.62 12.90 -25.23
N GLY A 22 -7.43 12.33 -24.32
CA GLY A 22 -8.18 13.08 -23.31
C GLY A 22 -7.52 13.10 -21.94
N LEU A 23 -6.30 12.54 -21.81
CA LEU A 23 -5.54 12.58 -20.57
C LEU A 23 -4.98 13.99 -20.32
N ALA A 24 -5.09 14.45 -19.08
CA ALA A 24 -4.59 15.75 -18.64
C ALA A 24 -3.40 15.53 -17.70
N GLU A 25 -2.29 16.20 -17.99
CA GLU A 25 -1.08 16.14 -17.17
C GLU A 25 -1.37 16.57 -15.74
N GLY A 26 -0.74 15.88 -14.78
CA GLY A 26 -0.91 16.12 -13.36
C GLY A 26 -2.19 15.53 -12.75
N ARG A 27 -3.14 15.02 -13.54
CA ARG A 27 -4.37 14.40 -13.04
C ARG A 27 -4.22 12.93 -12.65
N SER A 28 -5.01 12.52 -11.66
CA SER A 28 -5.07 11.13 -11.21
C SER A 28 -6.07 10.29 -11.99
N TYR A 29 -5.67 9.07 -12.32
CA TYR A 29 -6.46 8.07 -13.01
C TYR A 29 -6.42 6.72 -12.30
N LEU A 30 -7.52 5.97 -12.38
CA LEU A 30 -7.50 4.53 -12.19
C LEU A 30 -7.05 3.91 -13.50
N LEU A 31 -5.80 3.45 -13.53
CA LEU A 31 -5.14 2.86 -14.68
C LEU A 31 -5.27 1.34 -14.61
N GLN A 32 -6.06 0.77 -15.52
CA GLN A 32 -6.13 -0.66 -15.74
C GLN A 32 -5.09 -1.08 -16.76
N VAL A 33 -4.22 -1.99 -16.35
CA VAL A 33 -3.21 -2.65 -17.19
C VAL A 33 -3.28 -4.16 -16.96
N SER A 34 -2.50 -4.93 -17.72
CA SER A 34 -2.45 -6.39 -17.60
C SER A 34 -2.14 -6.89 -16.19
N SER A 35 -1.34 -6.14 -15.44
CA SER A 35 -0.94 -6.48 -14.07
C SER A 35 -1.97 -6.12 -12.99
N GLY A 36 -3.02 -5.37 -13.33
CA GLY A 36 -3.93 -4.85 -12.32
C GLY A 36 -4.51 -3.47 -12.61
N ALA A 37 -5.31 -2.99 -11.65
CA ALA A 37 -5.79 -1.63 -11.58
C ALA A 37 -5.00 -0.84 -10.51
N HIS A 38 -4.40 0.26 -10.92
CA HIS A 38 -3.56 1.10 -10.05
C HIS A 38 -4.04 2.55 -10.06
N ILE A 39 -3.80 3.26 -8.96
CA ILE A 39 -3.89 4.72 -8.98
C ILE A 39 -2.62 5.25 -9.63
N SER A 40 -2.76 6.12 -10.61
CA SER A 40 -1.64 6.77 -11.28
C SER A 40 -1.89 8.24 -11.50
N ILE A 41 -0.82 8.99 -11.73
CA ILE A 41 -0.86 10.36 -12.24
C ILE A 41 -0.29 10.35 -13.65
N PHE A 42 -0.96 11.00 -14.58
CA PHE A 42 -0.47 11.15 -15.94
C PHE A 42 0.57 12.28 -16.01
N GLU A 43 1.75 11.99 -16.55
CA GLU A 43 2.89 12.92 -16.60
C GLU A 43 3.19 13.42 -18.02
N GLY A 44 2.50 12.89 -19.04
CA GLY A 44 2.63 13.37 -20.41
C GLY A 44 2.96 12.27 -21.41
N VAL A 45 3.34 12.68 -22.61
CA VAL A 45 3.68 11.79 -23.72
C VAL A 45 5.10 12.09 -24.21
N GLU A 46 5.94 11.07 -24.27
CA GLU A 46 7.31 11.14 -24.79
C GLU A 46 7.50 10.01 -25.82
N GLU A 47 7.88 10.33 -27.06
CA GLU A 47 8.13 9.34 -28.13
C GLU A 47 6.99 8.31 -28.30
N ASP A 48 5.74 8.78 -28.39
CA ASP A 48 4.51 7.96 -28.49
C ASP A 48 4.20 7.08 -27.26
N LEU A 49 5.01 7.17 -26.19
CA LEU A 49 4.76 6.50 -24.92
C LEU A 49 4.06 7.45 -23.95
N PHE A 50 3.00 6.95 -23.33
CA PHE A 50 2.27 7.63 -22.28
C PHE A 50 2.94 7.33 -20.94
N THR A 51 3.41 8.38 -20.26
CA THR A 51 4.14 8.28 -19.00
C THR A 51 3.21 8.51 -17.82
N PHE A 52 3.32 7.63 -16.83
CA PHE A 52 2.53 7.65 -15.61
C PHE A 52 3.41 7.47 -14.38
N SER A 53 3.11 8.22 -13.33
CA SER A 53 3.53 7.92 -11.96
C SER A 53 2.51 6.98 -11.32
N ILE A 54 2.86 5.71 -11.07
CA ILE A 54 1.98 4.71 -10.45
C ILE A 54 2.23 4.65 -8.94
N LEU A 55 1.16 4.78 -8.15
CA LEU A 55 1.23 4.66 -6.70
C LEU A 55 1.12 3.21 -6.26
N ARG A 56 2.08 2.73 -5.47
CA ARG A 56 2.07 1.40 -4.85
C ARG A 56 2.26 1.47 -3.36
N TYR A 57 1.48 0.64 -2.66
CA TYR A 57 1.72 0.32 -1.26
C TYR A 57 2.63 -0.90 -1.17
N GLN A 58 3.71 -0.79 -0.40
CA GLN A 58 4.74 -1.82 -0.26
C GLN A 58 4.52 -2.64 1.02
N ASP A 59 5.13 -3.83 1.08
CA ASP A 59 5.04 -4.73 2.23
C ASP A 59 5.67 -4.15 3.52
N ASP A 60 6.60 -3.20 3.37
CA ASP A 60 7.24 -2.45 4.47
C ASP A 60 6.33 -1.36 5.07
N GLY A 61 5.12 -1.19 4.52
CA GLY A 61 4.16 -0.18 4.96
C GLY A 61 4.34 1.20 4.32
N THR A 62 5.25 1.33 3.35
CA THR A 62 5.51 2.61 2.66
C THR A 62 4.69 2.76 1.38
N LEU A 63 4.40 4.01 1.01
CA LEU A 63 3.85 4.37 -0.29
C LEU A 63 4.98 4.83 -1.21
N ARG A 64 5.00 4.35 -2.45
CA ARG A 64 5.99 4.75 -3.46
C ARG A 64 5.33 5.05 -4.79
N TRP A 65 5.78 6.15 -5.39
CA TRP A 65 5.49 6.48 -6.79
C TRP A 65 6.54 5.81 -7.68
N LEU A 66 6.10 5.10 -8.71
CA LEU A 66 6.95 4.44 -9.69
C LEU A 66 6.61 4.95 -11.07
N GLU A 67 7.62 5.36 -11.84
CA GLU A 67 7.42 5.70 -13.24
C GLU A 67 7.10 4.45 -14.06
N ALA A 68 6.12 4.55 -14.93
CA ALA A 68 5.74 3.54 -15.89
C ALA A 68 5.36 4.19 -17.23
N ARG A 69 5.68 3.51 -18.32
CA ARG A 69 5.43 3.97 -19.68
C ARG A 69 4.65 2.92 -20.45
N TYR A 70 3.64 3.35 -21.20
CA TYR A 70 2.75 2.46 -21.95
C TYR A 70 2.50 2.98 -23.35
N LEU A 71 2.32 2.07 -24.33
CA LEU A 71 1.78 2.43 -25.63
C LEU A 71 0.27 2.66 -25.52
N SER A 72 -0.27 3.47 -26.44
CA SER A 72 -1.72 3.57 -26.61
C SER A 72 -2.31 2.19 -26.93
N GLY A 73 -3.14 1.65 -26.05
CA GLY A 73 -3.73 0.32 -26.18
C GLY A 73 -3.31 -0.67 -25.09
N ASP A 74 -2.17 -0.42 -24.42
CA ASP A 74 -1.69 -1.28 -23.32
C ASP A 74 -2.36 -0.96 -21.97
N PHE A 75 -3.13 0.13 -21.93
CA PHE A 75 -3.80 0.61 -20.74
C PHE A 75 -5.22 1.10 -21.03
N PHE A 76 -6.04 1.10 -19.99
CA PHE A 76 -7.30 1.84 -19.93
C PHE A 76 -7.26 2.81 -18.76
N ALA A 77 -7.60 4.07 -19.00
CA ALA A 77 -7.66 5.10 -17.98
C ALA A 77 -9.10 5.47 -17.65
N PHE A 78 -9.37 5.64 -16.37
CA PHE A 78 -10.64 6.14 -15.83
C PHE A 78 -10.32 7.22 -14.81
N PRO A 79 -11.19 8.21 -14.58
CA PRO A 79 -10.97 9.18 -13.51
C PRO A 79 -10.78 8.45 -12.17
N ALA A 80 -9.81 8.88 -11.36
CA ALA A 80 -9.64 8.32 -10.02
C ALA A 80 -10.68 8.85 -9.02
N PHE A 81 -11.12 10.08 -9.24
CA PHE A 81 -12.05 10.81 -8.39
C PHE A 81 -13.29 11.25 -9.17
N ASP A 82 -14.37 11.53 -8.45
CA ASP A 82 -15.50 12.29 -8.99
C ASP A 82 -15.24 13.82 -8.95
N ASP A 83 -16.23 14.61 -9.37
CA ASP A 83 -16.13 16.07 -9.44
C ASP A 83 -15.93 16.72 -8.05
N ASP A 84 -16.26 16.02 -6.97
CA ASP A 84 -16.13 16.46 -5.57
C ASP A 84 -14.86 15.89 -4.90
N TYR A 85 -13.93 15.33 -5.69
CA TYR A 85 -12.71 14.64 -5.20
C TYR A 85 -12.96 13.42 -4.32
N ASN A 86 -14.13 12.77 -4.41
CA ASN A 86 -14.37 11.52 -3.71
C ASN A 86 -13.77 10.34 -4.49
N PRO A 87 -13.16 9.36 -3.79
CA PRO A 87 -12.62 8.18 -4.44
C PRO A 87 -13.72 7.28 -4.99
N LEU A 88 -13.52 6.77 -6.21
CA LEU A 88 -14.46 5.88 -6.90
C LEU A 88 -14.26 4.41 -6.48
N VAL A 89 -14.35 4.13 -5.17
CA VAL A 89 -13.97 2.85 -4.54
C VAL A 89 -14.70 1.65 -5.14
N ASP A 90 -16.02 1.73 -5.27
CA ASP A 90 -16.86 0.67 -5.89
C ASP A 90 -16.34 0.32 -7.30
N PHE A 91 -15.91 1.34 -8.05
CA PHE A 91 -15.42 1.17 -9.40
C PHE A 91 -14.02 0.59 -9.44
N TRP A 92 -13.11 1.02 -8.56
CA TRP A 92 -11.77 0.43 -8.45
C TRP A 92 -11.86 -1.07 -8.08
N TYR A 93 -12.76 -1.45 -7.16
CA TYR A 93 -13.03 -2.85 -6.87
C TYR A 93 -13.46 -3.63 -8.11
N ALA A 94 -14.41 -3.10 -8.89
CA ALA A 94 -14.88 -3.75 -10.10
C ALA A 94 -13.76 -3.90 -11.15
N LEU A 95 -12.93 -2.86 -11.31
CA LEU A 95 -11.81 -2.83 -12.24
C LEU A 95 -10.74 -3.86 -11.86
N GLY A 96 -10.32 -3.88 -10.60
CA GLY A 96 -9.37 -4.86 -10.08
C GLY A 96 -9.90 -6.29 -10.17
N ALA A 97 -11.16 -6.52 -9.76
CA ALA A 97 -11.78 -7.84 -9.81
C ALA A 97 -11.84 -8.40 -11.25
N SER A 98 -12.04 -7.54 -12.26
CA SER A 98 -12.06 -7.96 -13.67
C SER A 98 -10.72 -8.57 -14.15
N VAL A 99 -9.63 -8.30 -13.44
CA VAL A 99 -8.28 -8.82 -13.69
C VAL A 99 -7.76 -9.68 -12.53
N GLY A 100 -8.65 -10.13 -11.64
CA GLY A 100 -8.30 -11.03 -10.53
C GLY A 100 -7.57 -10.37 -9.35
N GLN A 101 -7.59 -9.04 -9.25
CA GLN A 101 -6.95 -8.29 -8.18
C GLN A 101 -7.98 -7.82 -7.14
N PHE A 102 -7.62 -7.90 -5.86
CA PHE A 102 -8.38 -7.29 -4.77
C PHE A 102 -7.91 -5.86 -4.51
N LEU A 103 -8.83 -5.01 -4.03
CA LEU A 103 -8.46 -3.68 -3.58
C LEU A 103 -7.49 -3.78 -2.38
N PRO A 104 -6.38 -3.02 -2.37
CA PRO A 104 -5.50 -2.97 -1.21
C PRO A 104 -6.25 -2.52 0.05
N ASN A 105 -5.92 -3.10 1.20
CA ASN A 105 -6.49 -2.68 2.50
C ASN A 105 -6.23 -1.19 2.79
N GLN A 106 -5.14 -0.66 2.24
CA GLN A 106 -4.65 0.70 2.45
C GLN A 106 -5.10 1.67 1.35
N TRP A 107 -6.17 1.32 0.63
CA TRP A 107 -6.72 2.13 -0.46
C TRP A 107 -6.98 3.58 -0.05
N PHE A 108 -7.42 3.82 1.19
CA PHE A 108 -7.71 5.15 1.69
C PHE A 108 -6.46 6.05 1.67
N ILE A 109 -5.36 5.56 2.26
CA ILE A 109 -4.09 6.28 2.29
C ILE A 109 -3.56 6.49 0.86
N MET A 110 -3.77 5.53 -0.04
CA MET A 110 -3.39 5.68 -1.45
C MET A 110 -4.17 6.82 -2.14
N PHE A 111 -5.47 6.96 -1.90
CA PHE A 111 -6.23 8.07 -2.50
C PHE A 111 -5.90 9.42 -1.87
N GLU A 112 -5.64 9.48 -0.56
CA GLU A 112 -5.18 10.72 0.07
C GLU A 112 -3.85 11.18 -0.52
N GLU A 113 -2.91 10.26 -0.69
CA GLU A 113 -1.61 10.52 -1.31
C GLU A 113 -1.74 10.97 -2.76
N ALA A 114 -2.58 10.31 -3.56
CA ALA A 114 -2.84 10.71 -4.94
C ALA A 114 -3.51 12.09 -5.02
N SER A 115 -4.48 12.36 -4.14
CA SER A 115 -5.14 13.66 -4.05
C SER A 115 -4.15 14.78 -3.70
N ARG A 116 -3.21 14.50 -2.78
CA ARG A 116 -2.16 15.45 -2.40
C ARG A 116 -1.29 15.79 -3.60
N LYS A 117 -0.78 14.78 -4.30
CA LYS A 117 0.12 14.97 -5.45
C LYS A 117 -0.58 15.61 -6.66
N GLU A 118 -1.87 15.35 -6.90
CA GLU A 118 -2.63 16.04 -7.96
C GLU A 118 -2.81 17.55 -7.67
N ARG A 119 -3.02 17.94 -6.40
CA ARG A 119 -3.10 19.36 -6.01
C ARG A 119 -1.76 20.05 -6.16
N GLU A 120 -0.68 19.41 -5.73
CA GLU A 120 0.70 19.90 -5.90
C GLU A 120 1.01 20.22 -7.37
N ASN A 121 0.58 19.34 -8.29
CA ASN A 121 0.75 19.57 -9.72
C ASN A 121 -0.16 20.69 -10.29
N SER A 122 -1.34 20.90 -9.68
CA SER A 122 -2.32 21.88 -10.17
C SER A 122 -1.98 23.32 -9.77
N ASP A 123 -1.29 23.52 -8.64
CA ASP A 123 -1.04 24.83 -8.05
C ASP A 123 0.14 25.59 -8.70
N GLY A 124 0.82 25.03 -9.69
CA GLY A 124 1.69 25.77 -10.63
C GLY A 124 2.76 26.66 -9.99
N GLY A 125 3.41 26.23 -8.90
CA GLY A 125 4.43 27.00 -8.20
C GLY A 125 5.57 26.11 -7.72
N GLY A 126 6.74 26.26 -8.33
CA GLY A 126 7.93 25.47 -8.01
C GLY A 126 8.33 25.56 -6.54
N ASN A 127 8.67 24.41 -5.97
CA ASN A 127 9.73 24.31 -4.99
C ASN A 127 10.77 23.35 -5.58
N ASP A 128 11.86 23.93 -6.07
CA ASP A 128 13.15 23.26 -5.95
C ASP A 128 13.34 22.90 -4.46
N GLU A 129 13.76 21.66 -4.19
CA GLU A 129 14.16 21.14 -2.87
C GLU A 129 13.03 20.88 -1.84
N GLU A 130 12.55 19.63 -1.77
CA GLU A 130 12.28 19.00 -0.47
C GLU A 130 12.74 17.53 -0.48
N GLU A 131 14.03 17.38 -0.20
CA GLU A 131 14.58 16.20 0.46
C GLU A 131 13.85 16.01 1.80
N LEU A 132 12.90 15.07 1.84
CA LEU A 132 12.40 14.54 3.11
C LEU A 132 12.94 13.12 3.33
N GLN A 133 14.18 13.11 3.82
CA GLN A 133 14.56 12.17 4.85
C GLN A 133 13.48 12.22 5.96
N SER A 134 12.71 11.15 6.11
CA SER A 134 11.85 10.95 7.27
C SER A 134 12.16 9.60 7.91
N GLU A 135 13.38 9.49 8.44
CA GLU A 135 13.62 8.64 9.61
C GLU A 135 13.29 9.45 10.87
N GLY A 136 12.34 8.93 11.67
CA GLY A 136 12.27 9.20 13.10
C GLY A 136 11.14 10.15 13.55
N GLU A 137 9.99 9.58 13.91
CA GLU A 137 9.31 9.81 15.21
C GLU A 137 7.93 9.12 15.28
N GLN A 138 7.87 7.78 15.23
CA GLN A 138 6.74 7.02 15.79
C GLN A 138 7.15 5.72 16.54
N LEU A 139 8.38 5.66 17.04
CA LEU A 139 8.88 4.56 17.88
C LEU A 139 9.50 5.08 19.18
N SER A 140 8.68 5.61 20.10
CA SER A 140 9.13 5.81 21.49
C SER A 140 8.09 5.60 22.59
N GLN A 141 6.86 5.15 22.28
CA GLN A 141 5.84 4.91 23.33
C GLN A 141 5.76 3.47 23.87
N TYR A 142 6.57 2.51 23.39
CA TYR A 142 6.58 1.14 23.92
C TYR A 142 7.87 0.69 24.64
N ALA A 143 8.84 1.59 24.85
CA ALA A 143 10.12 1.25 25.49
C ALA A 143 10.33 1.88 26.88
N ASN A 144 9.25 2.21 27.61
CA ASN A 144 9.37 2.84 28.94
C ASN A 144 8.62 2.08 30.06
N ARG A 145 8.82 0.77 30.12
CA ARG A 145 8.37 -0.05 31.26
C ARG A 145 9.35 -1.18 31.55
N LYS A 146 10.57 -0.85 32.02
CA LYS A 146 11.47 -1.81 32.72
C LYS A 146 12.76 -1.21 33.32
N ASN A 147 12.73 0.01 33.86
CA ASN A 147 13.81 0.52 34.70
C ASN A 147 13.27 1.36 35.85
N ALA A 148 12.59 0.68 36.78
CA ALA A 148 12.47 1.13 38.15
C ALA A 148 12.77 -0.07 39.02
N GLU A 149 14.04 -0.21 39.40
CA GLU A 149 14.48 -0.67 40.72
C GLU A 149 16.01 -0.86 40.71
N LYS A 150 16.68 -0.06 41.55
CA LYS A 150 18.08 -0.20 41.94
C LYS A 150 18.10 -0.02 43.48
N PRO A 151 19.19 -0.36 44.19
CA PRO A 151 19.49 -1.70 44.71
C PRO A 151 19.66 -1.67 46.25
N THR A 152 19.50 -2.80 46.93
CA THR A 152 20.07 -3.02 48.28
C THR A 152 20.45 -4.49 48.51
N THR A 153 21.74 -4.77 48.61
CA THR A 153 22.36 -5.96 49.23
C THR A 153 22.46 -5.77 50.76
N PRO A 154 22.92 -6.74 51.61
CA PRO A 154 23.55 -8.07 51.37
C PRO A 154 23.02 -9.21 52.32
N THR A 155 23.79 -10.31 52.43
CA THR A 155 23.79 -11.45 53.41
C THR A 155 22.96 -12.70 53.04
N CYS A 156 23.37 -13.98 53.21
CA CYS A 156 24.59 -14.68 53.68
C CYS A 156 24.41 -16.22 53.44
N LYS A 157 25.52 -17.00 53.41
CA LYS A 157 25.69 -18.47 53.61
C LYS A 157 25.30 -19.40 52.43
N LYS A 158 26.25 -20.09 51.77
CA LYS A 158 27.02 -21.33 52.07
C LYS A 158 26.25 -22.65 51.83
N GLU A 159 27.01 -23.64 51.34
CA GLU A 159 26.77 -25.10 51.28
C GLU A 159 26.15 -25.61 49.96
N ASN A 160 26.82 -26.29 49.01
CA ASN A 160 27.76 -27.43 48.91
C ASN A 160 27.05 -28.76 48.52
N THR A 161 27.62 -29.42 47.50
CA THR A 161 27.56 -30.87 47.16
C THR A 161 26.31 -31.49 46.51
N HIS A 162 26.42 -31.92 45.23
CA HIS A 162 26.54 -33.34 44.80
C HIS A 162 26.20 -33.56 43.31
N HIS A 163 27.17 -34.11 42.56
CA HIS A 163 26.98 -34.91 41.33
C HIS A 163 26.49 -36.33 41.72
N PRO A 164 25.79 -37.12 40.85
CA PRO A 164 26.46 -37.77 39.71
C PRO A 164 25.65 -38.03 38.42
N VAL A 165 26.45 -38.13 37.35
CA VAL A 165 26.40 -38.94 36.12
C VAL A 165 25.32 -40.04 35.99
N ALA A 166 24.66 -40.09 34.83
CA ALA A 166 24.32 -41.36 34.15
C ALA A 166 24.15 -41.17 32.62
N HIS A 167 24.85 -42.03 31.87
CA HIS A 167 24.73 -42.30 30.44
C HIS A 167 23.36 -42.88 30.05
N VAL A 168 23.02 -42.81 28.74
CA VAL A 168 22.56 -43.90 27.83
C VAL A 168 21.94 -43.21 26.58
N LEU A 169 22.56 -43.16 25.40
CA LEU A 169 22.78 -44.17 24.34
C LEU A 169 21.52 -44.71 23.61
N PHE A 170 21.69 -44.83 22.27
CA PHE A 170 20.85 -45.42 21.22
C PHE A 170 19.70 -44.55 20.65
N SER A 171 19.34 -44.60 19.36
CA SER A 171 19.87 -45.10 18.07
C SER A 171 18.67 -45.17 17.12
N GLY A 172 18.87 -44.97 15.81
CA GLY A 172 17.95 -45.47 14.77
C GLY A 172 17.56 -44.38 13.77
N LYS A 173 18.28 -44.25 12.65
CA LYS A 173 18.03 -44.90 11.34
C LYS A 173 16.73 -44.39 10.67
N ARG A 174 16.78 -43.57 9.61
CA ARG A 174 17.21 -43.78 8.20
C ARG A 174 16.06 -44.27 7.28
N ALA A 175 16.03 -43.66 6.07
CA ALA A 175 15.46 -44.12 4.79
C ALA A 175 13.95 -43.93 4.57
N GLN A 176 13.39 -43.68 3.37
CA GLN A 176 13.80 -43.48 1.96
C GLN A 176 12.55 -42.89 1.25
N ARG A 177 12.63 -41.91 0.34
CA ARG A 177 12.70 -42.01 -1.15
C ARG A 177 11.62 -42.87 -1.86
N ALA A 178 10.77 -42.22 -2.67
CA ALA A 178 10.15 -42.70 -3.94
C ALA A 178 9.50 -41.46 -4.62
N THR A 179 9.88 -40.92 -5.79
CA THR A 179 9.76 -41.34 -7.21
C THR A 179 8.40 -41.81 -7.74
N ALA A 180 7.95 -41.06 -8.77
CA ALA A 180 7.16 -41.43 -9.96
C ALA A 180 5.64 -41.64 -9.83
N ALA A 181 4.87 -40.80 -10.52
CA ALA A 181 4.34 -41.08 -11.86
C ALA A 181 4.00 -39.75 -12.56
#